data_AF-A0A850LRB8-F1
#
_entry.id   AF-A0A850LRB8-F1
#
_cell.length_a   1.000
_cell.length_b   1.000
_cell.length_c   1.000
_cell.angle_alpha   90.00
_cell.angle_beta   90.00
_cell.angle_gamma   90.00
#
_symmetry.space_group_name_H-M   'P 1'
#
loop_
_entity.id
_entity.type
_entity.pdbx_description
1 polymer ?
#
loop_
_entity_poly.entity_id
_entity_poly.type
_entity_poly.pdbx_seq_one_letter_code
_entity_poly.pdbx_strand_id
1 'polypeptide(L)' 'MIINVDIEKCNGCKLCELACTLKNEGVACPARSRIEVIEAKDHVWVPVFCFQM' A
#
# COMPACT_ATOMS: atom_id res chain seq x y z
N MET A 1 -7.78 13.21 -8.67
CA MET A 1 -7.86 12.70 -7.28
C MET A 1 -6.45 12.72 -6.72
N ILE A 2 -6.24 13.28 -5.52
CA ILE A 2 -4.91 13.39 -4.89
C ILE A 2 -4.93 12.49 -3.66
N ILE A 3 -3.87 11.70 -3.47
CA ILE A 3 -3.69 10.83 -2.29
C ILE A 3 -2.60 11.46 -1.43
N ASN A 4 -2.95 11.87 -0.21
CA ASN A 4 -1.99 12.36 0.78
C ASN A 4 -1.54 11.19 1.66
N VAL A 5 -0.25 10.99 1.76
CA VAL A 5 0.36 9.96 2.60
C VAL A 5 1.33 10.61 3.58
N ASP A 6 1.15 10.27 4.85
CA ASP A 6 2.01 10.68 5.95
C ASP A 6 2.91 9.50 6.33
N ILE A 7 4.15 9.53 5.85
CA ILE A 7 5.07 8.39 5.89
C ILE A 7 5.50 8.10 7.33
N GLU A 8 5.63 9.13 8.17
CA GLU A 8 6.04 8.99 9.58
C GLU A 8 5.03 8.18 10.43
N LYS A 9 3.77 8.13 9.98
CA LYS A 9 2.72 7.35 10.65
C LYS A 9 2.60 5.93 10.13
N CYS A 10 3.27 5.60 9.03
CA CYS A 10 3.18 4.28 8.44
C CYS A 10 4.06 3.29 9.23
N ASN A 11 3.45 2.21 9.71
CA ASN A 11 4.12 1.18 10.51
C ASN A 11 4.36 -0.14 9.76
N GLY A 12 4.13 -0.17 8.44
CA GLY A 12 4.36 -1.37 7.64
C GLY A 12 3.30 -2.47 7.80
N CYS A 13 2.11 -2.19 8.34
CA CYS A 13 1.09 -3.23 8.60
C CYS A 13 0.47 -3.91 7.35
N LYS A 14 0.70 -3.38 6.14
CA LYS A 14 0.22 -3.91 4.83
C LYS A 14 -1.30 -4.07 4.69
N LEU A 15 -2.10 -3.53 5.61
CA LEU A 15 -3.57 -3.60 5.55
C LEU A 15 -4.14 -2.89 4.32
N CYS A 16 -3.48 -1.83 3.85
CA CYS A 16 -3.85 -1.14 2.61
C CYS A 16 -3.76 -2.07 1.38
N GLU A 17 -2.82 -3.02 1.37
CA GLU A 17 -2.66 -3.97 0.26
C GLU A 17 -3.82 -4.97 0.23
N LEU A 18 -4.19 -5.47 1.41
CA LEU A 18 -5.33 -6.36 1.59
C LEU A 18 -6.65 -5.65 1.25
N ALA A 19 -6.84 -4.41 1.70
CA ALA A 19 -8.02 -3.63 1.39
C ALA A 19 -8.16 -3.40 -0.14
N CYS A 20 -7.05 -3.12 -0.82
CA CYS A 20 -7.03 -2.96 -2.27
C CYS A 20 -7.48 -4.24 -3.00
N THR A 21 -6.93 -5.39 -2.62
CA THR A 21 -7.25 -6.68 -3.26
C THR A 21 -8.64 -7.17 -2.93
N LEU A 22 -9.10 -7.02 -1.69
CA LEU A 22 -10.48 -7.29 -1.32
C LEU A 22 -11.47 -6.45 -2.13
N LYS A 23 -11.15 -5.18 -2.39
CA LYS A 23 -12.04 -4.31 -3.16
C LYS A 23 -12.07 -4.60 -4.66
N ASN A 24 -10.92 -4.92 -5.25
CA ASN A 24 -10.79 -5.05 -6.71
C ASN A 24 -10.90 -6.51 -7.20
N GLU A 25 -10.32 -7.45 -6.48
CA GLU A 25 -10.25 -8.87 -6.86
C GLU A 25 -11.22 -9.74 -6.04
N GLY A 26 -11.71 -9.24 -4.90
CA GLY A 26 -12.55 -10.02 -3.97
C GLY A 26 -11.76 -11.06 -3.17
N VAL A 27 -10.43 -11.06 -3.26
CA VAL A 27 -9.54 -11.98 -2.54
C VAL A 27 -8.51 -11.22 -1.72
N ALA A 28 -8.17 -11.71 -0.53
CA ALA A 28 -7.11 -11.14 0.30
C ALA A 28 -5.74 -11.67 -0.16
N CYS A 29 -5.17 -11.06 -1.20
CA CYS A 29 -3.92 -11.51 -1.80
C CYS A 29 -2.96 -10.34 -2.04
N PRO A 30 -1.98 -10.08 -1.15
CA PRO A 30 -1.05 -8.96 -1.27
C PRO A 30 -0.34 -8.88 -2.63
N ALA A 31 -0.01 -10.02 -3.23
CA ALA A 31 0.66 -10.09 -4.54
C ALA A 31 -0.17 -9.53 -5.72
N ARG A 32 -1.49 -9.36 -5.56
CA ARG A 32 -2.36 -8.73 -6.57
C ARG A 32 -2.73 -7.28 -6.21
N SER A 33 -2.14 -6.74 -5.14
CA SER A 33 -2.43 -5.39 -4.70
C SER A 33 -1.89 -4.37 -5.69
N ARG A 34 -2.66 -3.29 -5.90
CA ARG A 34 -2.21 -2.09 -6.64
C ARG A 34 -1.52 -1.08 -5.72
N ILE A 35 -1.33 -1.44 -4.45
CA ILE A 35 -0.61 -0.69 -3.43
C ILE A 35 0.41 -1.65 -2.83
N GLU A 36 1.67 -1.24 -2.72
CA GLU A 36 2.74 -2.05 -2.15
C GLU A 36 3.44 -1.25 -1.05
N VAL A 37 3.57 -1.81 0.16
CA VAL A 37 4.32 -1.16 1.23
C VAL A 37 5.76 -1.65 1.21
N ILE A 38 6.69 -0.76 0.88
CA ILE A 38 8.12 -1.04 0.85
C ILE A 38 8.80 -0.52 2.13
N GLU A 39 9.79 -1.26 2.61
CA GLU A 39 10.71 -0.76 3.64
C GLU A 39 11.79 0.06 2.94
N ALA A 40 11.86 1.35 3.26
CA ALA A 40 12.96 2.22 2.89
C ALA A 40 14.08 2.14 3.93
N LYS A 41 15.03 3.09 3.90
CA LYS A 41 16.08 3.17 4.93
C LYS A 41 15.49 3.59 6.28
N ASP A 42 16.16 3.23 7.37
CA ASP A 42 15.83 3.64 8.74
C ASP A 42 14.43 3.19 9.23
N HIS A 43 13.98 1.99 8.84
CA HIS A 43 12.68 1.42 9.22
C HIS A 43 11.47 2.29 8.82
N VAL A 44 11.64 3.08 7.76
CA VAL A 44 10.59 3.93 7.20
C VAL A 44 9.78 3.13 6.20
N TRP A 45 8.46 3.06 6.40
CA TRP A 45 7.55 2.32 5.53
C TRP A 45 6.85 3.25 4.56
N VAL A 46 7.03 3.02 3.26
CA VAL A 46 6.45 3.87 2.21
C VAL A 46 5.42 3.06 1.43
N PRO A 47 4.12 3.41 1.48
CA PRO A 47 3.14 2.82 0.58
C PRO A 47 3.30 3.44 -0.82
N VAL A 48 3.60 2.59 -1.78
CA VAL A 48 3.70 2.93 -3.20
C VAL A 48 2.39 2.55 -3.87
N PHE A 49 1.81 3.47 -4.62
CA PHE A 49 0.55 3.25 -5.35
C PHE A 49 0.85 3.00 -6.82
N CYS A 50 0.02 2.21 -7.47
CA CYS A 50 0.04 2.09 -8.91
C CYS A 50 -0.32 3.44 -9.54
N PHE A 51 0.64 4.06 -10.22
CA PHE A 51 0.39 5.21 -11.09
C PHE A 51 -0.18 4.68 -12.41
N GLN A 52 -1.46 4.33 -12.42
CA GLN A 52 -2.16 4.14 -13.68
C GLN A 52 -2.39 5.52 -14.29
N MET A 53 -1.63 5.83 -15.35
CA MET A 53 -2.02 6.88 -16.31
C MET A 53 -3.16 6.38 -17.19
#